data_AF-A0A0G1FCJ2-F1
#
_entry.id   AF-A0A0G1FCJ2-F1
#
_cell.length_a   1.000
_cell.length_b   1.000
_cell.length_c   1.000
_cell.angle_alpha   90.00
_cell.angle_beta   90.00
_cell.angle_gamma   90.00
#
_symmetry.space_group_name_H-M   'P 1'
#
loop_
_entity.id
_entity.type
_entity.pdbx_description
1 polymer ?
#
loop_
_entity_poly.entity_id
_entity_poly.type
_entity_poly.pdbx_seq_one_letter_code
_entity_poly.pdbx_strand_id
1 'polypeptide(L)'
;MQTTDIQALEARRKFGELLERVYYQNVKFRITRKDKPMAYLVGNEYVQTVNTIIDYIIENEPALSDTLALTLNKEFQEIVKQGTKEIKAGKLIPIETILEDE
;
A
#
# COMPACT_ATOMS: atom_id res chain seq x y z
N MET A 1 -3.46 -15.06 -4.13
CA MET A 1 -2.04 -15.25 -4.49
C MET A 1 -1.21 -15.23 -3.21
N GLN A 2 -0.49 -16.31 -2.92
CA GLN A 2 0.31 -16.42 -1.69
C GLN A 2 1.73 -15.87 -1.94
N THR A 3 2.14 -14.90 -1.13
CA THR A 3 3.51 -14.38 -1.15
C THR A 3 4.40 -15.30 -0.33
N THR A 4 5.52 -15.74 -0.91
CA THR A 4 6.50 -16.59 -0.23
C THR A 4 7.68 -15.76 0.27
N ASP A 5 8.03 -15.91 1.54
CA ASP A 5 9.21 -15.23 2.10
C ASP A 5 10.48 -16.01 1.80
N ILE A 6 11.53 -15.30 1.38
CA ILE A 6 12.85 -15.88 1.12
C ILE A 6 13.96 -14.96 1.65
N GLN A 7 15.01 -15.54 2.23
CA GLN A 7 16.16 -14.78 2.70
C GLN A 7 17.00 -14.30 1.51
N ALA A 8 17.54 -13.09 1.58
CA ALA A 8 18.31 -12.46 0.50
C ALA A 8 19.52 -13.30 0.05
N LEU A 9 20.16 -14.02 0.98
CA LEU A 9 21.26 -14.92 0.65
C LEU A 9 20.79 -16.13 -0.17
N GLU A 10 19.61 -16.68 0.15
CA GLU A 10 19.02 -17.77 -0.60
C GLU A 10 18.54 -17.29 -1.98
N ALA A 11 17.90 -16.12 -2.02
CA ALA A 11 17.45 -15.51 -3.27
C ALA A 11 18.61 -15.28 -4.26
N ARG A 12 19.77 -14.84 -3.76
CA ARG A 12 20.99 -14.70 -4.57
C ARG A 12 21.46 -16.03 -5.15
N ARG A 13 21.40 -17.12 -4.38
CA ARG A 13 21.86 -18.45 -4.81
C ARG A 13 20.92 -19.09 -5.83
N LYS A 14 19.61 -18.86 -5.69
CA LYS A 14 18.56 -19.48 -6.51
C LYS A 14 17.94 -18.53 -7.54
N PHE A 15 18.62 -17.43 -7.88
CA PHE A 15 17.97 -16.33 -8.62
C PHE A 15 17.33 -16.77 -9.94
N GLY A 16 18.00 -17.63 -10.72
CA GLY A 16 17.44 -18.18 -11.96
C GLY A 16 16.14 -18.97 -11.76
N GLU A 17 16.11 -19.89 -10.79
CA GLU A 17 14.90 -20.66 -10.46
C GLU A 17 13.76 -19.73 -10.01
N LEU A 18 14.08 -18.72 -9.20
CA LEU A 18 13.08 -17.75 -8.76
C LEU A 18 12.49 -16.96 -9.94
N LEU A 19 13.31 -16.57 -10.93
CA LEU A 19 12.83 -15.93 -12.16
C LEU A 19 11.86 -16.81 -12.93
N GLU A 20 12.20 -18.09 -13.13
CA GLU A 20 11.30 -19.04 -13.80
C GLU A 20 9.98 -19.20 -13.05
N ARG A 21 10.03 -19.29 -11.72
CA ARG A 21 8.83 -19.44 -10.89
C ARG A 21 7.95 -18.19 -10.88
N VAL A 22 8.53 -16.99 -10.84
CA VAL A 22 7.71 -15.78 -10.91
C VAL A 22 7.12 -15.56 -12.31
N TYR A 23 7.81 -16.00 -13.37
CA TYR A 23 7.34 -15.86 -14.74
C TYR A 23 6.31 -16.93 -15.14
N TYR A 24 6.64 -18.22 -14.99
CA TYR A 24 5.79 -19.32 -15.45
C TYR A 24 4.74 -19.76 -14.44
N GLN A 25 5.01 -19.61 -13.14
CA GLN A 25 4.13 -20.11 -12.08
C GLN A 25 3.39 -18.98 -11.35
N ASN A 26 3.57 -17.73 -11.76
CA ASN A 26 2.95 -16.54 -11.15
C ASN A 26 3.13 -16.46 -9.62
N VAL A 27 4.26 -16.98 -9.12
CA VAL A 27 4.63 -16.90 -7.71
C VAL A 27 5.17 -15.50 -7.41
N LYS A 28 4.96 -15.02 -6.17
CA LYS A 28 5.54 -13.77 -5.68
C LYS A 28 6.46 -14.07 -4.51
N PHE A 29 7.67 -13.52 -4.55
CA PHE A 29 8.60 -13.64 -3.43
C PHE A 29 8.80 -12.30 -2.74
N ARG A 30 8.76 -12.32 -1.40
CA ARG A 30 9.23 -11.21 -0.58
C ARG A 30 10.63 -11.55 -0.10
N ILE A 31 11.60 -10.78 -0.57
CA ILE A 31 13.00 -10.94 -0.21
C ILE A 31 13.23 -10.22 1.12
N THR A 32 13.72 -10.94 2.11
CA THR A 32 13.98 -10.45 3.47
C THR A 32 15.46 -10.54 3.81
N ARG A 33 15.92 -9.71 4.75
CA ARG A 33 17.22 -9.89 5.40
C ARG A 33 17.00 -9.89 6.90
N LYS A 34 17.27 -11.03 7.53
CA LYS A 34 16.74 -11.33 8.87
C LYS A 34 15.20 -11.28 8.76
N ASP A 35 14.54 -10.41 9.49
CA ASP A 35 13.08 -10.26 9.48
C ASP A 35 12.59 -8.97 8.80
N LYS A 36 13.50 -8.23 8.15
CA LYS A 36 13.15 -6.97 7.48
C LYS A 36 12.91 -7.22 5.99
N PRO A 37 11.72 -6.88 5.44
CA PRO A 37 11.48 -6.95 4.01
C PRO A 37 12.35 -5.93 3.27
N MET A 38 12.97 -6.36 2.18
CA MET A 38 13.88 -5.54 1.37
C MET A 38 13.36 -5.29 -0.04
N ALA A 39 12.78 -6.31 -0.67
CA ALA A 39 12.31 -6.24 -2.05
C ALA A 39 11.20 -7.26 -2.31
N TYR A 40 10.49 -7.08 -3.42
CA TYR A 40 9.62 -8.10 -3.98
C TYR A 40 10.18 -8.54 -5.33
N LEU A 41 10.11 -9.84 -5.62
CA LEU A 41 10.32 -10.40 -6.94
C LEU A 41 8.97 -10.90 -7.46
N VAL A 42 8.55 -10.34 -8.58
CA VAL A 42 7.26 -10.59 -9.23
C VAL A 42 7.46 -10.67 -10.75
N GLY A 43 6.57 -11.38 -11.43
CA GLY A 43 6.56 -11.42 -12.90
C GLY A 43 6.13 -10.08 -13.50
N ASN A 44 6.54 -9.82 -14.74
CA ASN A 44 6.19 -8.58 -15.46
C ASN A 44 4.69 -8.42 -15.67
N GLU A 45 3.97 -9.51 -15.97
CA GLU A 45 2.52 -9.50 -16.15
C GLU A 45 1.82 -8.98 -14.89
N TYR A 46 2.27 -9.41 -13.71
CA TYR A 46 1.73 -8.93 -12.44
C TYR A 46 1.88 -7.41 -12.28
N VAL A 47 3.06 -6.85 -12.63
CA VAL A 47 3.29 -5.40 -12.56
C VAL A 47 2.37 -4.66 -13.53
N GLN A 48 2.23 -5.16 -14.75
CA GLN A 48 1.35 -4.58 -15.75
C GLN A 48 -0.11 -4.58 -15.27
N THR A 49 -0.62 -5.71 -14.77
CA THR A 49 -1.98 -5.80 -14.25
C THR A 49 -2.23 -4.82 -13.11
N VAL A 50 -1.30 -4.71 -12.16
CA VAL A 50 -1.44 -3.76 -11.04
C VAL A 50 -1.49 -2.33 -11.55
N ASN A 51 -0.61 -1.96 -12.49
CA ASN A 51 -0.61 -0.62 -13.08
C ASN A 51 -1.93 -0.33 -13.81
N THR A 52 -2.40 -1.25 -14.66
CA THR A 52 -3.68 -1.09 -15.36
C THR A 52 -4.86 -0.92 -14.40
N ILE A 53 -4.89 -1.65 -13.28
CA ILE A 53 -5.93 -1.48 -12.26
C ILE A 53 -5.83 -0.09 -11.61
N ILE A 54 -4.62 0.37 -11.27
CA ILE A 54 -4.41 1.69 -10.68
C ILE A 54 -4.84 2.79 -11.65
N ASP A 55 -4.41 2.72 -12.91
CA ASP A 55 -4.77 3.69 -13.95
C ASP A 55 -6.29 3.71 -14.15
N TYR A 56 -6.92 2.55 -14.22
CA TYR A 56 -8.38 2.45 -14.31
C TYR A 56 -9.08 3.12 -13.13
N ILE A 57 -8.62 2.91 -11.89
CA ILE A 57 -9.19 3.54 -10.69
C ILE A 57 -9.03 5.06 -10.77
N ILE A 58 -7.87 5.56 -11.18
CA ILE A 58 -7.61 7.00 -11.30
C ILE A 58 -8.55 7.64 -12.33
N GLU A 59 -8.78 6.97 -13.46
CA GLU A 59 -9.58 7.51 -14.56
C GLU A 59 -11.09 7.37 -14.35
N ASN A 60 -11.54 6.27 -13.75
CA ASN A 60 -12.97 5.89 -13.74
C ASN A 60 -13.60 5.95 -12.35
N GLU A 61 -12.82 5.96 -11.28
CA GLU A 61 -13.32 5.90 -9.89
C GLU A 61 -12.65 6.98 -9.00
N PRO A 62 -12.93 8.28 -9.22
CA PRO A 62 -12.25 9.38 -8.52
C PRO A 62 -12.33 9.27 -6.99
N ALA A 63 -13.48 8.87 -6.45
CA ALA A 63 -13.68 8.72 -5.01
C ALA A 63 -12.79 7.62 -4.39
N LEU A 64 -12.54 6.53 -5.12
CA LEU A 64 -11.62 5.47 -4.66
C LEU A 64 -10.17 5.94 -4.77
N SER A 65 -9.83 6.66 -5.84
CA SER A 65 -8.50 7.27 -6.00
C SER A 65 -8.17 8.23 -4.85
N ASP A 66 -9.09 9.14 -4.51
CA ASP A 66 -8.93 10.07 -3.38
C ASP A 66 -8.79 9.33 -2.05
N THR A 67 -9.61 8.30 -1.83
CA THR A 67 -9.52 7.46 -0.62
C THR A 67 -8.16 6.76 -0.54
N LEU A 68 -7.63 6.23 -1.65
CA LEU A 68 -6.31 5.61 -1.69
C LEU A 68 -5.21 6.64 -1.40
N ALA A 69 -5.28 7.82 -2.01
CA ALA A 69 -4.32 8.89 -1.79
C ALA A 69 -4.28 9.34 -0.32
N LEU A 70 -5.45 9.60 0.28
CA LEU A 70 -5.58 9.95 1.70
C LEU A 70 -5.11 8.82 2.62
N THR A 71 -5.42 7.57 2.26
CA THR A 71 -5.03 6.41 3.08
C THR A 71 -3.51 6.23 3.11
N LEU A 72 -2.83 6.51 2.01
CA LEU A 72 -1.38 6.38 1.89
C LEU A 72 -0.61 7.57 2.50
N ASN A 73 -1.28 8.68 2.80
CA ASN A 73 -0.68 9.84 3.44
C ASN A 73 -0.55 9.65 4.96
N LYS A 74 0.68 9.52 5.47
CA LYS A 74 0.96 9.32 6.91
C LYS A 74 0.52 10.49 7.78
N GLU A 75 0.70 11.72 7.31
CA GLU A 75 0.27 12.92 8.04
C GLU A 75 -1.24 12.95 8.21
N PHE A 76 -1.98 12.64 7.13
CA PHE A 76 -3.43 12.53 7.19
C PHE A 76 -3.89 11.43 8.15
N GLN A 77 -3.21 10.27 8.17
CA GLN A 77 -3.48 9.20 9.15
C GLN A 77 -3.30 9.67 10.60
N GLU A 78 -2.28 10.50 10.86
CA GLU A 78 -2.04 11.06 12.18
C GLU A 78 -3.14 12.07 12.58
N ILE A 79 -3.55 12.93 11.66
CA ILE A 79 -4.66 13.89 11.85
C ILE A 79 -5.96 13.15 12.18
N VAL A 80 -6.33 12.16 11.36
CA VAL A 80 -7.53 11.34 11.57
C VAL A 80 -7.47 10.66 12.94
N LYS A 81 -6.33 10.06 13.30
CA LYS A 81 -6.13 9.40 14.59
C LYS A 81 -6.29 10.37 15.76
N GLN A 82 -5.78 11.59 15.63
CA GLN A 82 -5.91 12.62 16.65
C GLN A 82 -7.36 13.12 16.77
N GLY A 83 -8.00 13.47 15.66
CA GLY A 83 -9.41 13.89 15.64
C GLY A 83 -10.33 12.82 16.22
N THR A 84 -10.10 11.54 15.92
CA THR A 84 -10.87 10.43 16.49
C THR A 84 -10.72 10.34 18.03
N LYS A 85 -9.53 10.66 18.57
CA LYS A 85 -9.32 10.72 20.03
C LYS A 85 -10.06 11.90 20.65
N GLU A 86 -10.04 13.06 19.99
CA GLU A 86 -10.68 14.28 20.47
C GLU A 86 -12.21 14.15 20.48
N ILE A 87 -12.79 13.58 19.43
CA ILE A 87 -14.22 13.24 19.37
C ILE A 87 -14.61 12.32 20.53
N LYS A 88 -13.83 11.25 20.76
CA LYS A 88 -14.08 10.33 21.90
C LYS A 88 -13.95 11.01 23.26
N ALA A 89 -13.13 12.04 23.36
CA ALA A 89 -12.98 12.85 24.57
C ALA A 89 -14.05 13.96 24.69
N GLY A 90 -14.99 14.06 23.74
CA GLY A 90 -16.03 15.09 23.71
C GLY A 90 -15.51 16.49 23.35
N LYS A 91 -14.29 16.60 22.84
CA LYS A 91 -13.70 17.86 22.37
C LYS A 91 -14.20 18.15 20.95
N LEU A 92 -15.41 18.69 20.87
CA LEU A 92 -16.05 19.08 19.62
C LEU A 92 -16.07 20.60 19.50
N ILE A 93 -15.89 21.11 18.28
CA ILE A 93 -16.06 22.52 17.96
C ILE A 93 -17.42 22.65 17.25
N PRO A 94 -18.34 23.50 17.74
CA PRO A 94 -19.59 23.77 17.06
C PRO A 94 -19.36 24.38 15.67
N ILE A 95 -20.22 24.05 14.72
CA ILE A 95 -20.05 24.51 13.33
C ILE A 95 -20.23 26.03 13.21
N GLU A 96 -21.07 26.60 14.07
CA GLU A 96 -21.36 28.03 14.14
C GLU A 96 -20.08 28.83 14.46
N THR A 97 -19.19 28.27 15.28
CA THR A 97 -17.94 28.93 15.68
C THR A 97 -16.91 28.99 14.55
N ILE A 98 -17.11 28.23 13.47
CA ILE A 98 -16.23 28.19 12.29
C ILE A 98 -16.74 29.13 11.19
N LEU A 99 -18.07 29.33 11.12
CA LEU A 99 -18.73 30.14 10.10
C LEU A 99 -18.78 31.64 10.44
N GLU A 100 -18.45 32.03 11.67
CA GLU A 100 -18.39 33.44 12.11
C GLU A 100 -17.07 34.13 11.72
N ASP A 101 -16.07 33.39 11.24
CA ASP A 101 -14.75 33.89 10.82
C ASP A 101 -14.63 34.14 9.29
N GLU A 102 -15.74 34.07 8.53
CA GLU A 102 -15.85 34.53 7.11
C GLU A 102 -16.68 35.82 6.99
#